data_AF-G5J5K5-F1
#
_entry.id   AF-G5J5K5-F1
#
_cell.length_a   1.000
_cell.length_b   1.000
_cell.length_c   1.000
_cell.angle_alpha   90.00
_cell.angle_beta   90.00
_cell.angle_gamma   90.00
#
_symmetry.space_group_name_H-M   'P 1'
#
loop_
_entity.id
_entity.type
_entity.pdbx_description
1 polymer ?
#
loop_
_entity_poly.entity_id
_entity_poly.type
_entity_poly.pdbx_seq_one_letter_code
_entity_poly.pdbx_strand_id
1 'polypeptide(L)'
;MSSYSESNPNPNIGTSDSPHTDYRHLEAKKLTPMYQHYVEVKEQYPNALLVYRVGDFFECFFQDAVTISQELELHLTSKEGGKEIGRVAMTGVPHHALDRYSR
;
A
#
# COMPACT_ATOMS: atom_id res chain seq x y z
N MET A 1 -30.64 8.90 -4.94
CA MET A 1 -29.79 7.74 -5.26
C MET A 1 -28.36 8.24 -5.38
N SER A 2 -27.52 7.93 -4.39
CA SER A 2 -26.15 8.47 -4.29
C SER A 2 -25.32 8.14 -5.52
N SER A 3 -24.72 9.17 -6.08
CA SER A 3 -23.70 9.13 -7.12
C SER A 3 -22.49 8.32 -6.65
N TYR A 4 -22.26 7.18 -7.27
CA TYR A 4 -20.94 6.53 -7.25
C TYR A 4 -19.96 7.49 -7.91
N SER A 5 -19.09 8.11 -7.12
CA SER A 5 -17.93 8.84 -7.63
C SER A 5 -16.95 7.80 -8.16
N GLU A 6 -16.94 7.60 -9.48
CA GLU A 6 -15.90 6.90 -10.21
C GLU A 6 -14.53 7.54 -9.89
N SER A 7 -13.79 6.92 -8.98
CA SER A 7 -12.39 7.24 -8.75
C SER A 7 -11.61 6.73 -9.95
N ASN A 8 -11.38 7.60 -10.93
CA ASN A 8 -10.55 7.33 -12.09
C ASN A 8 -9.18 6.78 -11.61
N PRO A 9 -8.85 5.50 -11.87
CA PRO A 9 -7.57 4.95 -11.43
C PRO A 9 -6.47 5.66 -12.21
N ASN A 10 -5.55 6.32 -11.49
CA ASN A 10 -4.37 6.92 -12.12
C ASN A 10 -3.60 5.80 -12.86
N PRO A 11 -3.43 5.89 -14.19
CA PRO A 11 -2.88 4.79 -15.01
C PRO A 11 -1.42 4.43 -14.68
N ASN A 12 -0.76 5.20 -13.79
CA ASN A 12 0.61 4.96 -13.33
C ASN A 12 0.70 4.31 -11.93
N ILE A 13 -0.39 3.78 -11.37
CA ILE A 13 -0.35 3.04 -10.10
C ILE A 13 0.19 1.64 -10.40
N GLY A 14 1.49 1.42 -10.16
CA GLY A 14 2.12 0.09 -10.28
C GLY A 14 3.43 0.05 -11.09
N THR A 15 3.86 1.16 -11.70
CA THR A 15 5.21 1.28 -12.26
C THR A 15 6.19 1.69 -11.15
N SER A 16 7.41 1.15 -11.14
CA SER A 16 8.43 1.46 -10.11
C SER A 16 8.78 2.95 -10.03
N ASP A 17 8.49 3.70 -11.10
CA ASP A 17 8.87 5.10 -11.27
C ASP A 17 7.76 6.08 -10.84
N SER A 18 6.62 5.57 -10.36
CA SER A 18 5.52 6.40 -9.87
C SER A 18 5.86 6.97 -8.49
N PRO A 19 5.67 8.28 -8.24
CA PRO A 19 5.98 8.88 -6.93
C PRO A 19 5.14 8.26 -5.80
N HIS A 20 4.05 7.57 -6.13
CA HIS A 20 3.13 6.96 -5.15
C HIS A 20 3.43 5.49 -4.84
N THR A 21 4.47 4.90 -5.45
CA THR A 21 4.95 3.54 -5.17
C THR A 21 6.22 3.53 -4.33
N ASP A 22 7.01 4.61 -4.28
CA ASP A 22 8.19 4.71 -3.43
C ASP A 22 8.00 5.75 -2.32
N TYR A 23 8.01 5.29 -1.06
CA TYR A 23 7.84 6.16 0.09
C TYR A 23 9.01 7.14 0.29
N ARG A 24 10.19 6.86 -0.28
CA ARG A 24 11.40 7.69 -0.15
C ARG A 24 11.29 9.01 -0.91
N HIS A 25 10.38 9.08 -1.89
CA HIS A 25 10.10 10.30 -2.66
C HIS A 25 8.95 11.13 -2.07
N LEU A 26 8.39 10.71 -0.93
CA LEU A 26 7.26 11.36 -0.29
C LEU A 26 7.70 12.13 0.96
N GLU A 27 7.04 13.25 1.22
CA GLU A 27 7.18 13.94 2.50
C GLU A 27 6.33 13.22 3.56
N ALA A 28 6.97 12.44 4.44
CA ALA A 28 6.27 11.64 5.45
C ALA A 28 5.25 12.45 6.28
N LYS A 29 5.55 13.71 6.61
CA LYS A 29 4.65 14.59 7.38
C LYS A 29 3.29 14.87 6.69
N LYS A 30 3.21 14.71 5.38
CA LYS A 30 1.97 14.90 4.58
C LYS A 30 1.13 13.63 4.47
N LEU A 31 1.67 12.49 4.89
CA LEU A 31 0.94 11.23 4.98
C LEU A 31 -0.03 11.23 6.17
N THR A 32 -1.04 10.37 6.14
CA THR A 32 -1.85 10.10 7.33
C THR A 32 -1.00 9.53 8.47
N PRO A 33 -1.42 9.67 9.75
CA PRO A 33 -0.66 9.15 10.89
C PRO A 33 -0.32 7.65 10.79
N MET A 34 -1.19 6.85 10.18
CA MET A 34 -0.94 5.42 9.95
C MET A 34 0.23 5.19 8.99
N TYR A 35 0.27 5.90 7.87
CA TYR A 35 1.35 5.76 6.89
C TYR A 35 2.66 6.38 7.36
N GLN A 36 2.61 7.44 8.17
CA GLN A 36 3.79 7.96 8.85
C GLN A 36 4.46 6.87 9.67
N HIS A 37 3.67 6.14 10.47
CA HIS A 37 4.18 5.03 11.26
C HIS A 37 4.67 3.87 10.39
N TYR A 38 3.95 3.55 9.29
CA TYR A 38 4.41 2.53 8.34
C TYR A 38 5.80 2.85 7.79
N VAL A 39 6.02 4.09 7.34
CA VAL A 39 7.31 4.55 6.81
C VAL A 39 8.39 4.50 7.88
N GLU A 40 8.11 4.97 9.10
CA GLU A 40 9.05 4.91 10.23
C GLU A 40 9.49 3.47 10.55
N VAL A 41 8.57 2.52 10.56
CA VAL A 41 8.89 1.10 10.79
C VAL A 41 9.68 0.54 9.60
N LYS A 42 9.29 0.88 8.36
CA LYS A 42 9.98 0.42 7.15
C LYS A 42 11.42 0.94 7.08
N GLU A 43 11.69 2.16 7.54
CA GLU A 43 13.05 2.72 7.61
C GLU A 43 13.97 1.93 8.56
N GLN A 44 13.42 1.31 9.61
CA GLN A 44 14.19 0.43 10.50
C GLN A 44 14.53 -0.92 9.83
N TYR A 45 13.75 -1.34 8.84
CA TYR A 45 13.89 -2.62 8.13
C TYR A 45 13.77 -2.44 6.61
N PRO A 46 14.69 -1.70 5.95
CA PRO A 46 14.53 -1.29 4.56
C PRO A 46 14.45 -2.46 3.57
N ASN A 47 15.08 -3.59 3.91
CA ASN A 47 15.14 -4.79 3.07
C ASN A 47 14.05 -5.84 3.39
N ALA A 48 13.19 -5.59 4.40
CA ALA A 48 12.15 -6.53 4.80
C ALA A 48 10.79 -6.10 4.22
N LEU A 49 9.97 -7.06 3.77
CA LEU A 49 8.58 -6.76 3.40
C LEU A 49 7.76 -6.49 4.66
N LEU A 50 7.15 -5.30 4.75
CA LEU A 50 6.34 -4.93 5.91
C LEU A 50 4.87 -5.28 5.67
N VAL A 51 4.42 -6.34 6.36
CA VAL A 51 3.02 -6.77 6.35
C VAL A 51 2.30 -6.13 7.53
N TYR A 52 1.45 -5.14 7.25
CA TYR A 52 0.81 -4.32 8.27
C TYR A 52 -0.60 -4.81 8.58
N ARG A 53 -0.90 -5.12 9.84
CA ARG A 53 -2.22 -5.59 10.24
C ARG A 53 -3.19 -4.42 10.43
N VAL A 54 -4.26 -4.41 9.63
CA VAL A 54 -5.36 -3.45 9.73
C VAL A 54 -6.65 -4.22 9.97
N GLY A 55 -7.02 -4.38 11.24
CA GLY A 55 -8.16 -5.22 11.64
C GLY A 55 -7.94 -6.69 11.26
N ASP A 56 -8.81 -7.19 10.37
CA ASP A 56 -8.80 -8.57 9.89
C ASP A 56 -8.05 -8.76 8.57
N PHE A 57 -7.35 -7.72 8.08
CA PHE A 57 -6.54 -7.77 6.88
C PHE A 57 -5.06 -7.56 7.20
N PHE A 58 -4.23 -8.24 6.42
CA PHE A 58 -2.84 -7.91 6.27
C PHE A 58 -2.69 -7.07 5.00
N GLU A 59 -2.34 -5.80 5.16
CA GLU A 59 -2.16 -4.83 4.08
C GLU A 59 -0.68 -4.50 3.92
N CYS A 60 -0.24 -4.31 2.68
CA CYS A 60 1.08 -3.83 2.32
C CYS A 60 0.90 -2.58 1.45
N PHE A 61 1.84 -1.64 1.55
CA PHE A 61 1.74 -0.34 0.89
C PHE A 61 3.01 -0.03 0.09
N PHE A 62 2.93 0.95 -0.81
CA PHE A 62 4.07 1.42 -1.60
C PHE A 62 4.72 0.26 -2.37
N GLN A 63 6.06 0.17 -2.35
CA GLN A 63 6.80 -0.84 -3.10
C GLN A 63 6.55 -2.25 -2.58
N ASP A 64 6.30 -2.39 -1.26
CA ASP A 64 5.98 -3.69 -0.67
C ASP A 64 4.66 -4.22 -1.26
N ALA A 65 3.69 -3.33 -1.51
CA ALA A 65 2.45 -3.70 -2.18
C ALA A 65 2.67 -4.22 -3.60
N VAL A 66 3.52 -3.53 -4.37
CA VAL A 66 3.84 -3.91 -5.74
C VAL A 66 4.51 -5.28 -5.75
N THR A 67 5.54 -5.47 -4.93
CA THR A 67 6.26 -6.74 -4.82
C THR A 67 5.33 -7.87 -4.41
N ILE A 68 4.56 -7.72 -3.33
CA ILE A 68 3.67 -8.78 -2.84
C ILE A 68 2.56 -9.10 -3.85
N SER A 69 2.03 -8.10 -4.56
CA SER A 69 1.01 -8.33 -5.57
C SER A 69 1.51 -9.18 -6.74
N GLN A 70 2.77 -9.01 -7.12
CA GLN A 70 3.40 -9.77 -8.20
C GLN A 70 3.75 -11.19 -7.75
N GLU A 71 4.39 -11.33 -6.59
CA GLU A 71 4.87 -12.63 -6.09
C GLU A 71 3.72 -13.56 -5.68
N LEU A 72 2.62 -13.01 -5.15
CA LEU A 72 1.47 -13.80 -4.66
C LEU A 72 0.26 -13.72 -5.61
N GLU A 73 0.42 -13.15 -6.81
CA GLU A 73 -0.63 -12.97 -7.80
C GLU A 73 -1.90 -12.28 -7.23
N LEU A 74 -1.69 -11.32 -6.32
CA LEU A 74 -2.77 -10.55 -5.72
C LEU A 74 -3.11 -9.32 -6.56
N HIS A 75 -4.33 -8.83 -6.40
CA HIS A 75 -4.72 -7.56 -7.01
C HIS A 75 -3.96 -6.39 -6.36
N LEU A 76 -3.20 -5.65 -7.16
CA LEU A 76 -2.67 -4.35 -6.78
C LEU A 76 -3.77 -3.29 -6.91
N THR A 77 -3.98 -2.52 -5.86
CA THR A 77 -4.97 -1.45 -5.78
C THR A 77 -4.32 -0.18 -5.25
N SER A 78 -5.13 0.80 -4.88
CA SER A 78 -4.63 2.01 -4.22
C SER A 78 -5.57 2.48 -3.13
N LYS A 79 -5.03 3.20 -2.15
CA LYS A 79 -5.77 3.76 -1.02
C LYS A 79 -5.37 5.22 -0.80
N GLU A 80 -6.27 6.03 -0.25
CA GLU A 80 -5.99 7.43 0.04
C GLU A 80 -4.86 7.56 1.07
N GLY A 81 -3.76 8.20 0.68
CA GLY A 81 -2.51 8.40 1.42
C GLY A 81 -2.45 9.68 2.25
N GLY A 82 -3.34 10.62 1.95
CA GLY A 82 -3.39 11.96 2.51
C GLY A 82 -3.69 12.98 1.41
N LYS A 83 -4.40 14.07 1.74
CA LYS A 83 -4.93 15.02 0.75
C LYS A 83 -3.89 15.56 -0.25
N GLU A 84 -2.66 15.74 0.20
CA GLU A 84 -1.56 16.29 -0.61
C GLU A 84 -0.77 15.21 -1.34
N ILE A 85 -0.77 13.98 -0.83
CA ILE A 85 -0.05 12.83 -1.40
C ILE A 85 -0.91 12.11 -2.44
N GLY A 86 -2.24 12.18 -2.31
CA GLY A 86 -3.19 11.46 -3.14
C GLY A 86 -3.23 9.97 -2.77
N ARG A 87 -3.32 9.10 -3.78
CA ARG A 87 -3.47 7.67 -3.59
C ARG A 87 -2.13 6.95 -3.59
N VAL A 88 -1.92 6.04 -2.64
CA VAL A 88 -0.74 5.18 -2.53
C VAL A 88 -1.05 3.76 -2.98
N ALA A 89 -0.05 3.06 -3.53
CA ALA A 89 -0.20 1.65 -3.90
C ALA A 89 -0.50 0.79 -2.66
N MET A 90 -1.42 -0.17 -2.82
CA MET A 90 -1.86 -1.05 -1.74
C MET A 90 -2.22 -2.43 -2.28
N THR A 91 -1.82 -3.48 -1.58
CA THR A 91 -2.42 -4.81 -1.71
C THR A 91 -2.73 -5.35 -0.33
N GLY A 92 -3.60 -6.34 -0.23
CA GLY A 92 -3.91 -6.94 1.05
C GLY A 92 -4.61 -8.27 0.93
N VAL A 93 -4.45 -9.09 1.97
CA VAL A 93 -5.10 -10.39 2.08
C VAL A 93 -5.90 -10.45 3.37
N PRO A 94 -7.06 -11.14 3.37
CA PRO A 94 -7.75 -11.47 4.61
C PRO A 94 -6.81 -12.28 5.51
N HIS A 95 -6.83 -12.03 6.82
CA HIS A 95 -6.00 -12.74 7.80
C HIS A 95 -6.16 -14.26 7.68
N HIS A 96 -7.38 -14.75 7.47
CA HIS A 96 -7.68 -16.18 7.29
C HIS A 96 -7.17 -16.76 5.97
N ALA A 97 -6.81 -15.92 4.99
CA ALA A 97 -6.18 -16.36 3.76
C ALA A 97 -4.66 -16.48 3.90
N LEU A 98 -4.04 -15.80 4.88
CA LEU A 98 -2.59 -15.89 5.09
C LEU A 98 -2.15 -17.31 5.49
N ASP A 99 -2.99 -18.03 6.25
CA ASP A 99 -2.76 -19.46 6.57
C ASP A 99 -2.63 -20.36 5.34
N ARG A 100 -3.16 -19.94 4.18
CA ARG A 100 -3.01 -20.68 2.91
C ARG A 100 -1.70 -20.39 2.19
N TYR A 101 -1.04 -19.27 2.47
CA TYR A 101 0.22 -18.84 1.83
C TYR A 101 1.46 -19.06 2.70
N SER A 102 1.30 -19.38 4.00
CA SER A 102 2.40 -19.60 4.94
C SER A 102 2.93 -21.05 4.99
N ARG A 103 2.57 -21.89 4.03
CA ARG A 103 2.99 -23.30 3.92
C ARG A 103 3.99 -23.54 2.81
#